data_AF-A0A4S3JN82-F1
#
_entry.id   AF-A0A4S3JN82-F1
#
_cell.length_a   1.000
_cell.length_b   1.000
_cell.length_c   1.000
_cell.angle_alpha   90.00
_cell.angle_beta   90.00
_cell.angle_gamma   90.00
#
_symmetry.space_group_name_H-M   'P 1'
#
loop_
_entity.id
_entity.type
_entity.pdbx_description
1 polymer ?
#
loop_
_entity_poly.entity_id
_entity_poly.type
_entity_poly.pdbx_seq_one_letter_code
_entity_poly.pdbx_strand_id
1 'polypeptide(L)'
;MVARPESHFRPNYAAATIGRAVAEVLCHLEETRNQAVFVQDLVTTQQRMLAIAQKVAPDRKWASTDVSTGDTETMARDNYANGMVDLEASMRFFCRSVFGEGYRGDF
;
A
#
# COMPACT_ATOMS: atom_id res chain seq x y z
N MET A 1 -24.93 -6.65 6.17
CA MET A 1 -24.11 -5.50 5.75
C MET A 1 -22.75 -5.67 6.41
N VAL A 2 -21.83 -6.37 5.74
CA VAL A 2 -20.51 -6.72 6.29
C VAL A 2 -19.55 -5.61 5.86
N ALA A 3 -18.88 -4.99 6.83
CA ALA A 3 -17.90 -3.94 6.60
C ALA A 3 -16.74 -4.49 5.75
N ARG A 4 -16.37 -3.78 4.68
CA ARG A 4 -15.22 -4.12 3.82
C ARG A 4 -13.92 -3.95 4.62
N PRO A 5 -12.94 -4.87 4.51
CA PRO A 5 -11.63 -4.70 5.13
C PRO A 5 -10.85 -3.56 4.45
N GLU A 6 -10.32 -2.62 5.23
CA GLU A 6 -9.46 -1.54 4.73
C GLU A 6 -8.06 -2.08 4.38
N SER A 7 -7.55 -1.77 3.19
CA SER A 7 -6.17 -2.10 2.81
C SER A 7 -5.19 -1.09 3.42
N HIS A 8 -4.17 -1.60 4.12
CA HIS A 8 -3.14 -0.77 4.75
C HIS A 8 -2.03 -0.39 3.76
N PHE A 9 -1.49 0.81 3.89
CA PHE A 9 -0.47 1.41 3.02
C PHE A 9 0.79 1.72 3.85
N ARG A 10 1.97 1.35 3.32
CA ARG A 10 3.28 1.48 3.98
C ARG A 10 4.15 2.55 3.33
N PRO A 11 4.23 3.78 3.88
CA PRO A 11 5.13 4.80 3.38
C PRO A 11 6.59 4.54 3.80
N ASN A 12 7.54 5.00 2.98
CA ASN A 12 8.99 4.84 3.19
C ASN A 12 9.49 5.34 4.56
N TYR A 13 10.43 4.58 5.14
CA TYR A 13 10.96 4.74 6.49
C TYR A 13 11.92 5.93 6.67
N ALA A 14 11.87 6.60 7.82
CA ALA A 14 12.91 7.55 8.20
C ALA A 14 14.17 6.79 8.67
N ALA A 15 15.37 7.20 8.22
CA ALA A 15 16.64 6.57 8.59
C ALA A 15 16.86 6.50 10.12
N ALA A 16 16.34 7.48 10.87
CA ALA A 16 16.39 7.50 12.32
C ALA A 16 15.62 6.33 12.96
N THR A 17 14.47 5.96 12.41
CA THR A 17 13.66 4.84 12.92
C THR A 17 14.36 3.51 12.69
N ILE A 18 14.95 3.33 11.52
CA ILE A 18 15.74 2.12 11.22
C ILE A 18 16.92 2.03 12.21
N GLY A 19 17.65 3.13 12.42
CA GLY A 19 18.77 3.17 13.36
C GLY A 19 18.36 2.76 14.78
N ARG A 20 17.23 3.28 15.27
CA ARG A 20 16.70 2.90 16.58
C ARG A 20 16.29 1.43 16.63
N ALA A 21 15.59 0.93 15.61
CA ALA A 21 15.15 -0.45 15.57
C ALA A 21 16.32 -1.45 15.57
N VAL A 22 17.39 -1.14 14.84
CA VAL A 22 18.61 -1.97 14.86
C VAL A 22 19.24 -1.99 16.26
N ALA A 23 19.34 -0.83 16.93
CA ALA A 23 19.87 -0.77 18.30
C ALA A 23 19.04 -1.64 19.27
N GLU A 24 17.70 -1.56 19.19
CA GLU A 24 16.80 -2.34 20.03
C GLU A 24 16.92 -3.85 19.79
N VAL A 25 17.05 -4.30 18.53
CA VAL A 25 17.28 -5.72 18.20
C VAL A 25 18.59 -6.23 18.81
N LEU A 26 19.65 -5.42 18.75
CA LEU A 26 20.94 -5.79 19.35
C LEU A 26 20.88 -5.83 20.88
N CYS A 27 19.98 -5.08 21.51
CA CYS A 27 19.73 -5.14 22.95
C CYS A 27 18.87 -6.34 23.37
N HIS A 28 18.08 -6.93 22.46
CA HIS A 28 17.12 -8.02 22.76
C HIS A 28 17.41 -9.29 21.94
N LEU A 29 18.69 -9.64 21.77
CA LEU A 29 19.12 -10.72 20.88
C LEU A 29 18.51 -12.09 21.16
N GLU A 30 18.23 -12.43 22.43
CA GLU A 30 17.57 -13.70 22.77
C GLU A 30 16.12 -13.75 22.28
N GLU A 31 15.39 -12.64 22.41
CA GLU A 31 13.98 -12.51 22.03
C GLU A 31 13.81 -12.41 20.50
N THR A 32 14.81 -11.83 19.81
CA THR A 32 14.78 -11.64 18.35
C THR A 32 15.59 -12.70 17.58
N ARG A 33 16.19 -13.69 18.26
CA ARG A 33 17.06 -14.68 17.62
C ARG A 33 16.31 -15.45 16.54
N ASN A 34 16.88 -15.45 15.32
CA ASN A 34 16.37 -16.19 14.16
C ASN A 34 14.92 -15.83 13.76
N GLN A 35 14.48 -14.60 14.06
CA GLN A 35 13.15 -14.10 13.70
C GLN A 35 13.26 -12.90 12.75
N ALA A 36 12.31 -12.80 11.81
CA ALA A 36 12.16 -11.61 10.98
C ALA A 36 11.53 -10.48 11.82
N VAL A 37 12.26 -9.38 12.00
CA VAL A 37 11.77 -8.20 12.71
C VAL A 37 11.28 -7.17 11.70
N PHE A 38 9.99 -6.86 11.75
CA PHE A 38 9.36 -5.86 10.89
C PHE A 38 9.30 -4.51 11.61
N VAL A 39 9.90 -3.49 11.00
CA VAL A 39 9.94 -2.13 11.54
C VAL A 39 8.95 -1.26 10.78
N GLN A 40 8.13 -0.49 11.50
CA GLN A 40 7.17 0.42 10.91
C GLN A 40 7.01 1.69 11.75
N ASP A 41 7.05 2.85 11.08
CA ASP A 41 6.76 4.15 11.71
C ASP A 41 5.27 4.46 11.72
N LEU A 42 4.56 4.06 10.66
CA LEU A 42 3.15 4.40 10.49
C LEU A 42 2.42 3.30 9.73
N VAL A 43 1.35 2.78 10.33
CA VAL A 43 0.33 1.98 9.64
C VAL A 43 -0.79 2.92 9.22
N THR A 44 -0.98 3.10 7.91
CA THR A 44 -2.01 4.01 7.39
C THR A 44 -2.81 3.36 6.25
N THR A 45 -3.72 4.09 5.61
CA THR A 45 -4.46 3.68 4.40
C THR A 45 -4.46 4.86 3.43
N GLN A 46 -4.75 4.63 2.15
CA GLN A 46 -4.85 5.74 1.17
C GLN A 46 -5.88 6.80 1.61
N GLN A 47 -7.00 6.38 2.19
CA GLN A 47 -8.03 7.28 2.73
C GLN A 47 -7.54 8.09 3.93
N ARG A 48 -6.81 7.48 4.85
CA ARG A 48 -6.22 8.19 6.00
C ARG A 48 -5.18 9.21 5.55
N MET A 49 -4.36 8.89 4.55
CA MET A 49 -3.44 9.85 3.95
C MET A 49 -4.17 11.02 3.28
N LEU A 50 -5.25 10.78 2.54
CA LEU A 50 -6.06 11.83 1.95
C LEU A 50 -6.68 12.75 3.01
N ALA A 51 -7.19 12.18 4.11
CA ALA A 51 -7.74 12.95 5.22
C ALA A 51 -6.68 13.84 5.90
N ILE A 52 -5.43 13.34 6.06
CA ILE A 52 -4.31 14.13 6.57
C ILE A 52 -3.97 15.26 5.59
N ALA A 53 -3.86 14.95 4.29
CA ALA A 53 -3.52 15.93 3.27
C ALA A 53 -4.55 17.08 3.19
N GLN A 54 -5.84 16.75 3.29
CA GLN A 54 -6.93 17.73 3.35
C GLN A 54 -6.84 18.63 4.59
N LYS A 55 -6.43 18.09 5.74
CA LYS A 55 -6.21 18.89 6.97
C LYS A 55 -5.01 19.82 6.85
N VAL A 56 -3.92 19.36 6.23
CA VAL A 56 -2.66 20.13 6.11
C VAL A 56 -2.78 21.25 5.07
N ALA A 57 -3.55 21.04 3.99
CA ALA A 57 -3.77 22.04 2.96
C ALA A 57 -5.28 22.15 2.63
N PRO A 58 -6.06 22.86 3.46
CA PRO A 58 -7.51 22.98 3.29
C PRO A 58 -7.90 23.81 2.06
N ASP A 59 -7.06 24.77 1.66
CA ASP A 59 -7.33 25.66 0.52
C ASP A 59 -7.12 24.98 -0.85
N ARG A 60 -6.53 23.78 -0.85
CA ARG A 60 -6.34 22.98 -2.07
C ARG A 60 -7.59 22.16 -2.34
N LYS A 61 -8.07 22.19 -3.58
CA LYS A 61 -9.12 21.26 -4.03
C LYS A 61 -8.53 19.87 -4.23
N TRP A 62 -8.96 18.92 -3.40
CA TRP A 62 -8.60 17.52 -3.52
C TRP A 62 -9.73 16.78 -4.26
N ALA A 63 -9.50 16.44 -5.54
CA ALA A 63 -10.40 15.56 -6.29
C ALA A 63 -9.85 14.13 -6.23
N SER A 64 -10.64 13.20 -5.71
CA SER A 64 -10.30 11.78 -5.68
C SER A 64 -11.28 10.99 -6.54
N THR A 65 -10.77 10.04 -7.31
CA THR A 65 -11.58 9.05 -8.03
C THR A 65 -11.39 7.71 -7.35
N ASP A 66 -12.49 7.12 -6.87
CA ASP A 66 -12.45 5.76 -6.34
C ASP A 66 -12.43 4.77 -7.51
N VAL A 67 -11.50 3.81 -7.47
CA VAL A 67 -11.28 2.85 -8.56
C VAL A 67 -11.18 1.44 -7.98
N SER A 68 -12.05 0.56 -8.45
CA SER A 68 -12.01 -0.87 -8.13
C SER A 68 -10.83 -1.55 -8.82
N THR A 69 -10.01 -2.26 -8.04
CA THR A 69 -8.90 -3.05 -8.59
C THR A 69 -9.40 -4.19 -9.49
N GLY A 70 -10.61 -4.72 -9.23
CA GLY A 70 -11.22 -5.75 -10.07
C GLY A 70 -11.66 -5.21 -11.43
N ASP A 71 -12.26 -4.02 -11.44
CA ASP A 71 -12.68 -3.36 -12.70
C ASP A 71 -11.44 -3.01 -13.54
N THR A 72 -10.38 -2.57 -12.86
CA THR A 72 -9.08 -2.27 -13.46
C THR A 72 -8.43 -3.51 -14.09
N GLU A 73 -8.56 -4.68 -13.46
CA GLU A 73 -8.10 -5.96 -14.02
C GLU A 73 -8.91 -6.35 -15.27
N THR A 74 -10.24 -6.22 -15.23
CA THR A 74 -11.10 -6.49 -16.40
C THR A 74 -10.70 -5.60 -17.58
N MET A 75 -10.52 -4.31 -17.36
CA MET A 75 -10.06 -3.38 -18.39
C MET A 75 -8.67 -3.76 -18.95
N ALA A 76 -7.78 -4.28 -18.11
CA ALA A 76 -6.46 -4.75 -18.55
C ALA A 76 -6.57 -5.99 -19.45
N ARG A 77 -7.47 -6.93 -19.09
CA ARG A 77 -7.76 -8.13 -19.90
C ARG A 77 -8.35 -7.76 -21.25
N ASP A 78 -9.30 -6.82 -21.28
CA ASP A 78 -9.91 -6.34 -22.52
C ASP A 78 -8.89 -5.65 -23.42
N ASN A 79 -8.00 -4.83 -22.85
CA ASN A 79 -6.92 -4.20 -23.61
C ASN A 79 -5.99 -5.23 -24.25
N TYR A 80 -5.58 -6.25 -23.49
CA TYR A 80 -4.71 -7.32 -24.00
C TYR A 80 -5.41 -8.16 -25.08
N ALA A 81 -6.69 -8.49 -24.89
CA ALA A 81 -7.48 -9.22 -25.87
C ALA A 81 -7.59 -8.47 -27.21
N ASN A 82 -7.58 -7.13 -27.16
CA ASN A 82 -7.57 -6.26 -28.33
C ASN A 82 -6.15 -5.95 -28.86
N GLY A 83 -5.11 -6.63 -28.36
CA GLY A 83 -3.72 -6.46 -28.79
C GLY A 83 -3.01 -5.23 -28.22
N MET A 84 -3.65 -4.47 -27.33
CA MET A 84 -3.05 -3.31 -26.66
C MET A 84 -2.28 -3.76 -25.42
N VAL A 85 -1.08 -4.29 -25.66
CA VAL A 85 -0.15 -4.73 -24.62
C VAL A 85 0.88 -3.64 -24.38
N ASP A 86 0.48 -2.64 -23.62
CA ASP A 86 1.35 -1.52 -23.21
C ASP A 86 1.59 -1.51 -21.69
N LEU A 87 2.44 -0.57 -21.26
CA LEU A 87 2.78 -0.41 -19.86
C LEU A 87 1.56 -0.04 -19.01
N GLU A 88 0.61 0.73 -19.56
CA GLU A 88 -0.60 1.13 -18.83
C GLU A 88 -1.48 -0.08 -18.52
N ALA A 89 -1.77 -0.90 -19.52
CA ALA A 89 -2.53 -2.13 -19.36
C ALA A 89 -1.81 -3.13 -18.44
N SER A 90 -0.47 -3.20 -18.51
CA SER A 90 0.35 -4.01 -17.60
C SER A 90 0.24 -3.53 -16.14
N MET A 91 0.28 -2.22 -15.93
CA MET A 91 0.26 -1.60 -14.59
C MET A 91 -1.06 -1.85 -13.87
N ARG A 92 -2.16 -1.99 -14.61
CA ARG A 92 -3.47 -2.34 -14.06
C ARG A 92 -3.49 -3.74 -13.41
N PHE A 93 -2.83 -4.73 -14.03
CA PHE A 93 -2.63 -6.04 -13.40
C PHE A 93 -1.74 -5.95 -12.16
N PHE A 94 -0.66 -5.15 -12.23
CA PHE A 94 0.21 -4.94 -11.08
C PHE A 94 -0.56 -4.33 -9.90
N CYS A 95 -1.34 -3.26 -10.12
CA CYS A 95 -2.19 -2.66 -9.10
C CYS A 95 -3.16 -3.66 -8.46
N ARG A 96 -3.78 -4.56 -9.25
CA ARG A 96 -4.65 -5.62 -8.72
C ARG A 96 -3.90 -6.62 -7.84
N SER A 97 -2.68 -6.99 -8.24
CA SER A 97 -1.82 -7.93 -7.49
C SER A 97 -1.33 -7.35 -6.16
N VAL A 98 -1.15 -6.03 -6.10
CA VAL A 98 -0.69 -5.34 -4.89
C VAL A 98 -1.86 -4.99 -3.97
N PHE A 99 -2.93 -4.37 -4.48
CA PHE A 99 -3.94 -3.75 -3.63
C PHE A 99 -5.22 -4.54 -3.46
N GLY A 100 -5.45 -5.56 -4.29
CA GLY A 100 -6.76 -6.20 -4.32
C GLY A 100 -6.86 -7.41 -3.39
N GLU A 101 -8.06 -7.63 -2.87
CA GLU A 101 -8.38 -8.69 -1.91
C GLU A 101 -7.99 -10.09 -2.47
N GLY A 102 -7.43 -10.94 -1.60
CA GLY A 102 -6.99 -12.30 -1.92
C GLY A 102 -5.58 -12.42 -2.53
N TYR A 103 -4.98 -11.31 -2.99
CA TYR A 103 -3.59 -11.27 -3.44
C TYR A 103 -2.76 -10.71 -2.29
N ARG A 104 -2.01 -11.59 -1.60
CA ARG A 104 -1.22 -11.24 -0.41
C ARG A 104 -0.06 -10.31 -0.79
N GLY A 105 -0.31 -9.01 -0.77
CA GLY A 105 0.61 -8.10 -0.12
C GLY A 105 0.14 -7.97 1.33
N ASP A 106 0.80 -8.65 2.27
CA ASP A 106 0.57 -8.40 3.70
C ASP A 106 1.13 -7.00 4.02
N PHE A 107 0.36 -5.95 3.68
CA PHE A 107 0.64 -4.55 4.00
C PHE A 107 -0.03 -4.17 5.31
#